data_AF-A0A1F3N5R2-F1
#
_entry.id   AF-A0A1F3N5R2-F1
#
_cell.length_a   1.000
_cell.length_b   1.000
_cell.length_c   1.000
_cell.angle_alpha   90.00
_cell.angle_beta   90.00
_cell.angle_gamma   90.00
#
_symmetry.space_group_name_H-M   'P 1'
#
loop_
_entity.id
_entity.type
_entity.pdbx_description
1 polymer ?
#
loop_
_entity_poly.entity_id
_entity_poly.type
_entity_poly.pdbx_seq_one_letter_code
_entity_poly.pdbx_strand_id
1 'polypeptide(L)'
;MKKRSNRKNPGIILFIICLFLQGSHITAQEALPDSAVKERIRVIQEMLDKGKRNANIWWYGWLVGYGSATAVQGVVAIVSDNLATRQDMALGALTTLLGMGGQIISPMVPGFAPEKLEAIPEGTQEENIRKLCEAEKWLEESAKREKEGRSWKIHALDGAVNIGCGFIVWFGFKRTWLDGLANVALNTAICEAQIFTQPTRAIKDYNTYCRKYKTGQNLSLQEPKVTWSFSMVPGGIGIRIVF
;
A
#
# COMPACT_ATOMS: atom_id res chain seq x y z
N MET A 1 72.95 25.43 35.89
CA MET A 1 71.93 25.04 34.89
C MET A 1 71.20 23.79 35.38
N LYS A 2 69.89 23.90 35.67
CA LYS A 2 69.06 22.83 36.27
C LYS A 2 68.26 22.12 35.16
N LYS A 3 68.58 20.86 34.84
CA LYS A 3 67.83 20.04 33.86
C LYS A 3 66.51 19.55 34.49
N ARG A 4 65.37 19.95 33.91
CA ARG A 4 64.03 19.42 34.24
C ARG A 4 63.87 18.05 33.60
N SER A 5 63.68 17.01 34.42
CA SER A 5 63.31 15.66 34.00
C SER A 5 61.81 15.62 33.68
N ASN A 6 61.46 15.26 32.45
CA ASN A 6 60.09 15.11 31.98
C ASN A 6 59.63 13.67 32.25
N ARG A 7 58.91 13.45 33.37
CA ARG A 7 58.28 12.16 33.69
C ARG A 7 57.10 11.94 32.73
N LYS A 8 57.27 11.06 31.75
CA LYS A 8 56.16 10.52 30.96
C LYS A 8 55.33 9.62 31.88
N ASN A 9 54.06 9.95 32.10
CA ASN A 9 53.12 9.15 32.90
C ASN A 9 52.60 7.96 32.07
N PRO A 10 53.02 6.71 32.34
CA PRO A 10 52.56 5.54 31.59
C PRO A 10 51.07 5.20 31.86
N GLY A 11 50.48 5.76 32.93
CA GLY A 11 49.09 5.49 33.30
C GLY A 11 48.03 6.02 32.34
N ILE A 12 48.33 7.08 31.57
CA ILE A 12 47.36 7.68 30.63
C ILE A 12 47.26 6.85 29.35
N ILE A 13 48.36 6.22 28.91
CA ILE A 13 48.37 5.39 27.70
C ILE A 13 47.63 4.07 27.95
N LEU A 14 47.73 3.49 29.15
CA LEU A 14 47.02 2.26 29.50
C LEU A 14 45.50 2.46 29.62
N PHE A 15 45.06 3.65 30.06
CA PHE A 15 43.63 3.97 30.19
C PHE A 15 42.94 4.14 28.82
N ILE A 16 43.66 4.66 27.81
CA ILE A 16 43.14 4.81 26.45
C ILE A 16 43.02 3.44 25.76
N ILE A 17 43.95 2.50 25.98
CA ILE A 17 43.89 1.17 25.36
C ILE A 17 42.74 0.33 25.92
N CYS A 18 42.42 0.43 27.23
CA CYS A 18 41.26 -0.26 27.80
C CYS A 18 39.91 0.31 27.34
N LEU A 19 39.81 1.59 26.99
CA LEU A 19 38.59 2.21 26.47
C LEU A 19 38.30 1.84 25.00
N PHE A 20 39.31 1.46 24.22
CA PHE A 20 39.13 1.00 22.84
C PHE A 20 38.77 -0.48 22.71
N LEU A 21 38.95 -1.30 23.76
CA LEU A 21 38.67 -2.74 23.73
C LEU A 21 37.26 -3.13 24.19
N GLN A 22 36.43 -2.17 24.63
CA GLN A 22 35.07 -2.44 25.12
C GLN A 22 33.96 -2.20 24.08
N GLY A 23 34.31 -1.83 22.85
CA GLY A 23 33.34 -1.42 21.81
C GLY A 23 32.95 -2.47 20.78
N SER A 24 33.54 -3.67 20.80
CA SER A 24 33.34 -4.67 19.73
C SER A 24 32.40 -5.79 20.16
N HIS A 25 31.23 -5.47 20.72
CA HIS A 25 30.10 -6.38 20.58
C HIS A 25 29.55 -6.20 19.16
N ILE A 26 30.26 -6.79 18.17
CA ILE A 26 29.61 -7.15 16.91
C ILE A 26 28.55 -8.17 17.33
N THR A 27 27.32 -7.70 17.52
CA THR A 27 26.18 -8.58 17.58
C THR A 27 26.18 -9.24 16.21
N ALA A 28 26.64 -10.49 16.13
CA ALA A 28 26.31 -11.33 15.00
C ALA A 28 24.78 -11.32 14.96
N GLN A 29 24.21 -10.54 14.05
CA GLN A 29 22.82 -10.67 13.68
C GLN A 29 22.69 -12.15 13.33
N GLU A 30 22.04 -12.96 14.16
CA GLU A 30 21.81 -14.37 13.83
C GLU A 30 21.06 -14.37 12.51
N ALA A 31 21.79 -14.68 11.44
CA ALA A 31 21.20 -14.75 10.11
C ALA A 31 20.06 -15.76 10.19
N LEU A 32 18.86 -15.35 9.78
CA LEU A 32 17.71 -16.23 9.78
C LEU A 32 18.10 -17.55 9.09
N PRO A 33 17.92 -18.71 9.76
CA PRO A 33 18.20 -19.99 9.15
C PRO A 33 17.45 -20.12 7.83
N ASP A 34 18.07 -20.69 6.81
CA ASP A 34 17.46 -20.85 5.47
C ASP A 34 16.10 -21.55 5.52
N SER A 35 15.93 -22.50 6.45
CA SER A 35 14.65 -23.17 6.72
C SER A 35 13.56 -22.23 7.22
N ALA A 36 13.90 -21.26 8.08
CA ALA A 36 12.97 -20.24 8.57
C ALA A 36 12.60 -19.23 7.47
N VAL A 37 13.55 -18.88 6.59
CA VAL A 37 13.28 -18.02 5.42
C VAL A 37 12.29 -18.72 4.48
N LYS A 38 12.54 -19.98 4.14
CA LYS A 38 11.65 -20.79 3.28
C LYS A 38 10.27 -21.00 3.90
N GLU A 39 10.18 -21.20 5.21
CA GLU A 39 8.89 -21.29 5.93
C GLU A 39 8.08 -20.01 5.76
N ARG A 40 8.70 -18.84 5.98
CA ARG A 40 8.03 -17.54 5.82
C ARG A 40 7.57 -17.30 4.38
N ILE A 41 8.41 -17.58 3.39
CA ILE A 41 8.04 -17.46 1.96
C ILE A 41 6.81 -18.32 1.66
N ARG A 42 6.79 -19.58 2.11
CA ARG A 42 5.66 -20.49 1.90
C ARG A 42 4.38 -19.98 2.53
N VAL A 43 4.45 -19.45 3.76
CA VAL A 43 3.28 -18.89 4.45
C VAL A 43 2.74 -17.67 3.70
N ILE A 44 3.61 -16.78 3.22
CA ILE A 44 3.20 -15.61 2.44
C ILE A 44 2.58 -16.03 1.11
N GLN A 45 3.20 -16.97 0.39
CA GLN A 45 2.66 -17.52 -0.87
C GLN A 45 1.23 -18.05 -0.65
N GLU A 46 1.01 -18.86 0.39
CA GLU A 46 -0.31 -19.40 0.72
C GLU A 46 -1.33 -18.30 1.04
N MET A 47 -0.92 -17.22 1.73
CA MET A 47 -1.78 -16.06 1.99
C MET A 47 -2.18 -15.35 0.69
N LEU A 48 -1.22 -15.10 -0.21
CA LEU A 48 -1.46 -14.47 -1.50
C LEU A 48 -2.39 -15.33 -2.38
N ASP A 49 -2.12 -16.64 -2.48
CA ASP A 49 -2.92 -17.58 -3.27
C ASP A 49 -4.38 -17.61 -2.83
N LYS A 50 -4.62 -17.61 -1.52
CA LYS A 50 -5.99 -17.58 -0.97
C LYS A 50 -6.72 -16.26 -1.25
N GLY A 51 -6.00 -15.16 -1.46
CA GLY A 51 -6.57 -13.85 -1.83
C GLY A 51 -6.92 -13.72 -3.31
N LYS A 52 -6.17 -14.40 -4.18
CA LYS A 52 -6.21 -14.23 -5.64
C LYS A 52 -7.60 -14.39 -6.25
N ARG A 53 -8.29 -15.49 -5.96
CA ARG A 53 -9.57 -15.83 -6.61
C ARG A 53 -10.62 -14.73 -6.41
N ASN A 54 -10.82 -14.31 -5.17
CA ASN A 54 -11.86 -13.32 -4.85
C ASN A 54 -11.48 -11.93 -5.38
N ALA A 55 -10.19 -11.58 -5.35
CA ALA A 55 -9.71 -10.35 -5.96
C ALA A 55 -9.97 -10.31 -7.47
N ASN A 56 -9.69 -11.39 -8.18
CA ASN A 56 -9.93 -11.49 -9.62
C ASN A 56 -11.43 -11.50 -9.96
N ILE A 57 -12.25 -12.27 -9.24
CA ILE A 57 -13.71 -12.27 -9.46
C ILE A 57 -14.27 -10.85 -9.30
N TRP A 58 -13.90 -10.16 -8.23
CA TRP A 58 -14.35 -8.79 -8.00
C TRP A 58 -13.83 -7.84 -9.08
N TRP A 59 -12.54 -7.91 -9.42
CA TRP A 59 -11.93 -6.97 -10.36
C TRP A 59 -12.49 -7.12 -11.77
N TYR A 60 -12.54 -8.35 -12.29
CA TYR A 60 -13.12 -8.65 -13.61
C TYR A 60 -14.64 -8.44 -13.63
N GLY A 61 -15.34 -8.78 -12.55
CA GLY A 61 -16.78 -8.59 -12.44
C GLY A 61 -17.18 -7.12 -12.62
N TRP A 62 -16.53 -6.22 -11.89
CA TRP A 62 -16.77 -4.78 -12.04
C TRP A 62 -16.28 -4.23 -13.37
N LEU A 63 -15.13 -4.70 -13.89
CA LEU A 63 -14.62 -4.27 -15.19
C LEU A 63 -15.60 -4.63 -16.32
N VAL A 64 -16.07 -5.88 -16.36
CA VAL A 64 -17.04 -6.35 -17.35
C VAL A 64 -18.37 -5.64 -17.18
N GLY A 65 -18.82 -5.43 -15.93
CA GLY A 65 -20.04 -4.69 -15.63
C GLY A 65 -20.00 -3.26 -16.17
N TYR A 66 -18.96 -2.50 -15.84
CA TYR A 66 -18.78 -1.14 -16.36
C TYR A 66 -18.61 -1.12 -17.87
N GLY A 67 -17.76 -1.97 -18.45
CA GLY A 67 -17.54 -2.01 -19.90
C GLY A 67 -18.82 -2.33 -20.68
N SER A 68 -19.62 -3.28 -20.20
CA SER A 68 -20.91 -3.62 -20.81
C SER A 68 -21.90 -2.47 -20.70
N ALA A 69 -21.98 -1.82 -19.53
CA ALA A 69 -22.85 -0.67 -19.32
C ALA A 69 -22.46 0.51 -20.22
N THR A 70 -21.16 0.82 -20.35
CA THR A 70 -20.65 1.84 -21.26
C THR A 70 -21.04 1.57 -22.70
N ALA A 71 -20.83 0.33 -23.17
CA ALA A 71 -21.15 -0.03 -24.56
C ALA A 71 -22.66 0.06 -24.84
N VAL A 72 -23.49 -0.54 -23.99
CA VAL A 72 -24.95 -0.54 -24.17
C VAL A 72 -25.49 0.88 -24.11
N GLN A 73 -25.12 1.65 -23.10
CA GLN A 73 -25.62 3.02 -22.94
C GLN A 73 -25.11 3.92 -24.08
N GLY A 74 -23.85 3.77 -24.52
CA GLY A 74 -23.32 4.49 -25.67
C GLY A 74 -24.09 4.22 -26.96
N VAL A 75 -24.43 2.96 -27.25
CA VAL A 75 -25.26 2.60 -28.40
C VAL A 75 -26.65 3.22 -28.29
N VAL A 76 -27.32 3.07 -27.15
CA VAL A 76 -28.67 3.63 -26.94
C VAL A 76 -28.66 5.16 -27.07
N ALA A 77 -27.61 5.84 -26.59
CA ALA A 77 -27.47 7.29 -26.72
C ALA A 77 -27.38 7.77 -28.18
N ILE A 78 -26.80 6.95 -29.06
CA ILE A 78 -26.64 7.27 -30.49
C ILE A 78 -27.95 7.00 -31.25
N VAL A 79 -28.60 5.86 -31.00
CA VAL A 79 -29.74 5.39 -31.81
C VAL A 79 -31.09 5.90 -31.31
N SER A 80 -31.17 6.43 -30.09
CA SER A 80 -32.43 6.94 -29.54
C SER A 80 -32.84 8.25 -30.20
N ASP A 81 -34.11 8.36 -30.58
CA ASP A 81 -34.72 9.63 -31.04
C ASP A 81 -35.24 10.48 -29.88
N ASN A 82 -35.45 9.88 -28.70
CA ASN A 82 -35.90 10.61 -27.51
C ASN A 82 -34.73 11.36 -26.87
N LEU A 83 -34.79 12.69 -26.83
CA LEU A 83 -33.73 13.55 -26.27
C LEU A 83 -33.39 13.21 -24.82
N ALA A 84 -34.40 12.98 -23.97
CA ALA A 84 -34.19 12.67 -22.57
C ALA A 84 -33.43 11.33 -22.41
N THR A 85 -33.85 10.30 -23.14
CA THR A 85 -33.15 9.01 -23.16
C THR A 85 -31.72 9.15 -23.68
N ARG A 86 -31.49 9.92 -24.75
CA ARG A 86 -30.14 10.15 -25.28
C ARG A 86 -29.21 10.78 -24.23
N GLN A 87 -29.71 11.80 -23.54
CA GLN A 87 -28.96 12.52 -22.51
C GLN A 87 -28.58 11.61 -21.34
N ASP A 88 -29.53 10.82 -20.82
CA ASP A 88 -29.27 9.90 -19.71
C ASP A 88 -28.28 8.80 -20.08
N MET A 89 -28.44 8.24 -21.28
CA MET A 89 -27.55 7.17 -21.76
C MET A 89 -26.16 7.71 -22.09
N ALA A 90 -26.04 8.93 -22.61
CA ALA A 90 -24.74 9.55 -22.84
C ALA A 90 -24.00 9.84 -21.53
N LEU A 91 -24.71 10.42 -20.54
CA LEU A 91 -24.13 10.70 -19.22
C LEU A 91 -23.74 9.40 -18.51
N GLY A 92 -24.62 8.40 -18.51
CA GLY A 92 -24.34 7.09 -17.93
C GLY A 92 -23.16 6.40 -18.61
N ALA A 93 -23.07 6.44 -19.94
CA ALA A 93 -21.95 5.85 -20.68
C ALA A 93 -20.62 6.49 -20.28
N LEU A 94 -20.61 7.82 -20.12
CA LEU A 94 -19.43 8.54 -19.65
C LEU A 94 -19.06 8.16 -18.20
N THR A 95 -20.03 8.10 -17.28
CA THR A 95 -19.79 7.75 -15.87
C THR A 95 -19.29 6.31 -15.72
N THR A 96 -19.90 5.36 -16.44
CA THR A 96 -19.45 3.96 -16.44
C THR A 96 -18.09 3.78 -17.09
N LEU A 97 -17.77 4.58 -18.13
CA LEU A 97 -16.44 4.59 -18.74
C LEU A 97 -15.38 5.09 -17.76
N LEU A 98 -15.70 6.11 -16.95
CA LEU A 98 -14.81 6.58 -15.87
C LEU A 98 -14.59 5.49 -14.82
N GLY A 99 -15.64 4.79 -14.40
CA GLY A 99 -15.54 3.63 -13.50
C GLY A 99 -14.65 2.52 -14.07
N MET A 100 -14.84 2.17 -15.34
CA MET A 100 -13.99 1.20 -16.06
C MET A 100 -12.53 1.66 -16.12
N GLY A 101 -12.28 2.92 -16.49
CA GLY A 101 -10.95 3.51 -16.56
C GLY A 101 -10.24 3.50 -15.21
N GLY A 102 -10.93 3.90 -14.15
CA GLY A 102 -10.44 3.83 -12.76
C GLY A 102 -10.04 2.42 -12.35
N GLN A 103 -10.83 1.41 -12.73
CA GLN A 103 -10.57 -0.01 -12.47
C GLN A 103 -9.29 -0.51 -13.18
N ILE A 104 -9.06 -0.07 -14.43
CA ILE A 104 -7.89 -0.45 -15.24
C ILE A 104 -6.60 0.14 -14.66
N ILE A 105 -6.61 1.42 -14.29
CA ILE A 105 -5.40 2.09 -13.75
C ILE A 105 -5.10 1.73 -12.30
N SER A 106 -6.04 1.08 -11.60
CA SER A 106 -5.92 0.71 -10.19
C SER A 106 -6.13 -0.79 -9.96
N PRO A 107 -5.29 -1.66 -10.57
CA PRO A 107 -5.48 -3.11 -10.51
C PRO A 107 -5.40 -3.65 -9.07
N MET A 108 -6.08 -4.76 -8.82
CA MET A 108 -6.04 -5.44 -7.53
C MET A 108 -4.76 -6.28 -7.42
N VAL A 109 -3.80 -5.80 -6.62
CA VAL A 109 -2.52 -6.47 -6.36
C VAL A 109 -2.66 -7.95 -6.00
N PRO A 110 -3.61 -8.39 -5.13
CA PRO A 110 -3.78 -9.81 -4.83
C PRO A 110 -4.11 -10.68 -6.06
N GLY A 111 -4.60 -10.10 -7.15
CA GLY A 111 -4.99 -10.81 -8.37
C GLY A 111 -3.82 -11.35 -9.19
N PHE A 112 -2.61 -10.79 -9.00
CA PHE A 112 -1.39 -11.15 -9.75
C PHE A 112 -0.13 -11.33 -8.90
N ALA A 113 -0.14 -10.88 -7.63
CA ALA A 113 1.01 -11.00 -6.73
C ALA A 113 1.52 -12.43 -6.50
N PRO A 114 0.67 -13.48 -6.37
CA PRO A 114 1.16 -14.84 -6.15
C PRO A 114 2.05 -15.34 -7.30
N GLU A 115 1.68 -15.04 -8.56
CA GLU A 115 2.46 -15.44 -9.74
C GLU A 115 3.77 -14.67 -9.82
N LYS A 116 3.75 -13.38 -9.43
CA LYS A 116 4.95 -12.55 -9.38
C LYS A 116 5.93 -13.06 -8.34
N LEU A 117 5.46 -13.54 -7.19
CA LEU A 117 6.30 -14.13 -6.17
C LEU A 117 6.85 -15.49 -6.59
N GLU A 118 6.01 -16.34 -7.18
CA GLU A 118 6.42 -17.67 -7.66
C GLU A 118 7.56 -17.59 -8.68
N ALA A 119 7.51 -16.60 -9.58
CA ALA A 119 8.52 -16.38 -10.62
C ALA A 119 9.89 -15.89 -10.11
N ILE A 120 10.04 -15.56 -8.83
CA ILE A 120 11.31 -15.12 -8.25
C ILE A 120 12.19 -16.36 -7.98
N PRO A 121 13.47 -16.37 -8.43
CA PRO A 121 14.39 -17.48 -8.20
C PRO A 121 14.55 -17.84 -6.71
N GLU A 122 14.78 -19.13 -6.46
CA GLU A 122 15.11 -19.71 -5.17
C GLU A 122 16.16 -20.81 -5.34
N GLY A 123 17.05 -20.99 -4.37
CA GLY A 123 18.12 -22.00 -4.46
C GLY A 123 19.29 -21.76 -3.54
N THR A 124 19.82 -20.53 -3.54
CA THR A 124 20.86 -20.05 -2.63
C THR A 124 20.27 -19.31 -1.43
N GLN A 125 21.04 -19.15 -0.35
CA GLN A 125 20.60 -18.40 0.82
C GLN A 125 20.28 -16.95 0.48
N GLU A 126 21.12 -16.32 -0.36
CA GLU A 126 20.95 -14.96 -0.84
C GLU A 126 19.67 -14.81 -1.69
N GLU A 127 19.41 -15.76 -2.59
CA GLU A 127 18.16 -15.79 -3.38
C GLU A 127 16.93 -15.93 -2.47
N ASN A 128 16.98 -16.81 -1.47
CA ASN A 128 15.87 -17.01 -0.54
C ASN A 128 15.61 -15.75 0.29
N ILE A 129 16.66 -15.07 0.78
CA ILE A 129 16.51 -13.80 1.51
C ILE A 129 15.88 -12.72 0.60
N ARG A 130 16.34 -12.62 -0.65
CA ARG A 130 15.76 -11.68 -1.62
C ARG A 130 14.29 -11.99 -1.90
N LYS A 131 13.95 -13.27 -2.11
CA LYS A 131 12.58 -13.72 -2.35
C LYS A 131 11.68 -13.45 -1.15
N LEU A 132 12.18 -13.62 0.08
CA LEU A 132 11.44 -13.25 1.29
C LEU A 132 11.15 -11.73 1.35
N CYS A 133 12.12 -10.89 1.02
CA CYS A 133 11.91 -9.44 0.98
C CYS A 133 10.78 -9.05 -0.01
N GLU A 134 10.81 -9.61 -1.21
CA GLU A 134 9.76 -9.37 -2.21
C GLU A 134 8.42 -9.99 -1.78
N ALA A 135 8.41 -11.16 -1.13
CA ALA A 135 7.20 -11.76 -0.59
C ALA A 135 6.52 -10.84 0.42
N GLU A 136 7.28 -10.32 1.39
CA GLU A 136 6.75 -9.39 2.40
C GLU A 136 6.22 -8.10 1.77
N LYS A 137 6.92 -7.57 0.77
CA LYS A 137 6.49 -6.40 0.00
C LYS A 137 5.17 -6.67 -0.73
N TRP A 138 5.04 -7.78 -1.44
CA TRP A 138 3.80 -8.13 -2.14
C TRP A 138 2.61 -8.30 -1.18
N LEU A 139 2.84 -8.89 -0.01
CA LEU A 139 1.82 -9.02 1.02
C LEU A 139 1.38 -7.67 1.59
N GLU A 140 2.34 -6.77 1.86
CA GLU A 140 2.06 -5.41 2.32
C GLU A 140 1.33 -4.57 1.27
N GLU A 141 1.79 -4.59 0.01
CA GLU A 141 1.15 -3.87 -1.10
C GLU A 141 -0.27 -4.38 -1.34
N SER A 142 -0.50 -5.69 -1.22
CA SER A 142 -1.84 -6.29 -1.28
C SER A 142 -2.77 -5.73 -0.21
N ALA A 143 -2.30 -5.68 1.05
CA ALA A 143 -3.07 -5.12 2.16
C ALA A 143 -3.31 -3.61 2.01
N LYS A 144 -2.29 -2.87 1.55
CA LYS A 144 -2.39 -1.43 1.30
C LYS A 144 -3.42 -1.13 0.20
N ARG A 145 -3.37 -1.86 -0.92
CA ARG A 145 -4.32 -1.68 -2.02
C ARG A 145 -5.76 -1.91 -1.56
N GLU A 146 -6.00 -2.96 -0.79
CA GLU A 146 -7.33 -3.24 -0.23
C GLU A 146 -7.80 -2.12 0.70
N LYS A 147 -6.91 -1.60 1.56
CA LYS A 147 -7.22 -0.51 2.49
C LYS A 147 -7.52 0.81 1.77
N GLU A 148 -6.76 1.14 0.74
CA GLU A 148 -6.93 2.36 -0.05
C GLU A 148 -8.25 2.35 -0.82
N GLY A 149 -8.62 1.21 -1.42
CA GLY A 149 -9.87 1.06 -2.16
C GLY A 149 -11.13 1.21 -1.32
N ARG A 150 -11.01 1.11 0.01
CA ARG A 150 -12.10 1.32 0.98
C ARG A 150 -11.90 2.55 1.85
N SER A 151 -10.99 3.43 1.45
CA SER A 151 -10.70 4.64 2.21
C SER A 151 -11.79 5.68 1.99
N TRP A 152 -11.99 6.55 2.99
CA TRP A 152 -12.90 7.69 2.88
C TRP A 152 -12.64 8.56 1.64
N LYS A 153 -11.40 8.60 1.14
CA LYS A 153 -11.02 9.35 -0.06
C LYS A 153 -11.74 8.83 -1.30
N ILE A 154 -11.92 7.51 -1.41
CA ILE A 154 -12.65 6.89 -2.53
C ILE A 154 -14.14 7.23 -2.44
N HIS A 155 -14.76 7.09 -1.26
CA HIS A 155 -16.14 7.50 -1.04
C HIS A 155 -16.37 9.00 -1.36
N ALA A 156 -15.44 9.87 -0.96
CA ALA A 156 -15.52 11.30 -1.23
C ALA A 156 -15.37 11.62 -2.73
N LEU A 157 -14.46 10.93 -3.42
CA LEU A 157 -14.27 11.07 -4.86
C LEU A 157 -15.53 10.64 -5.62
N ASP A 158 -16.07 9.47 -5.30
CA ASP A 158 -17.29 8.95 -5.92
C ASP A 158 -18.49 9.86 -5.62
N GLY A 159 -18.62 10.33 -4.38
CA GLY A 159 -19.63 11.31 -4.00
C GLY A 159 -19.55 12.60 -4.82
N ALA A 160 -18.35 13.13 -5.05
CA ALA A 160 -18.14 14.34 -5.86
C ALA A 160 -18.56 14.11 -7.33
N VAL A 161 -18.18 12.98 -7.93
CA VAL A 161 -18.58 12.62 -9.30
C VAL A 161 -20.10 12.48 -9.40
N ASN A 162 -20.72 11.79 -8.45
CA ASN A 162 -22.16 11.53 -8.46
C ASN A 162 -22.97 12.81 -8.28
N ILE A 163 -22.58 13.70 -7.37
CA ILE A 163 -23.19 15.02 -7.20
C ILE A 163 -23.05 15.85 -8.48
N GLY A 164 -21.87 15.81 -9.12
CA GLY A 164 -21.65 16.46 -10.42
C GLY A 164 -22.61 15.97 -11.50
N CYS A 165 -22.81 14.65 -11.60
CA CYS A 165 -23.80 14.06 -12.51
C CYS A 165 -25.22 14.53 -12.20
N GLY A 166 -25.59 14.58 -10.92
CA GLY A 166 -26.89 15.12 -10.48
C GLY A 166 -27.12 16.57 -10.90
N PHE A 167 -26.08 17.42 -10.82
CA PHE A 167 -26.16 18.80 -11.31
C PHE A 167 -26.26 18.89 -12.83
N ILE A 168 -25.61 18.00 -13.58
CA ILE A 168 -25.78 17.91 -15.03
C ILE A 168 -27.23 17.56 -15.36
N VAL A 169 -27.84 16.60 -14.66
CA VAL A 169 -29.25 16.23 -14.86
C VAL A 169 -30.17 17.42 -14.55
N TRP A 170 -29.99 18.07 -13.40
CA TRP A 170 -30.83 19.18 -12.98
C TRP A 170 -30.65 20.43 -13.85
N PHE A 171 -29.44 20.99 -13.90
CA PHE A 171 -29.19 22.26 -14.59
C PHE A 171 -28.88 22.08 -16.08
N GLY A 172 -28.04 21.10 -16.41
CA GLY A 172 -27.60 20.86 -17.79
C GLY A 172 -28.73 20.35 -18.68
N PHE A 173 -29.45 19.32 -18.22
CA PHE A 173 -30.57 18.73 -18.95
C PHE A 173 -31.91 19.41 -18.62
N LYS A 174 -31.90 20.43 -17.75
CA LYS A 174 -33.08 21.23 -17.35
C LYS A 174 -34.21 20.37 -16.77
N ARG A 175 -33.87 19.31 -16.03
CA ARG A 175 -34.83 18.42 -15.36
C ARG A 175 -35.17 18.91 -13.96
N THR A 176 -36.05 18.19 -13.26
CA THR A 176 -36.37 18.54 -11.88
C THR A 176 -35.20 18.22 -10.95
N TRP A 177 -35.13 18.91 -9.81
CA TRP A 177 -34.13 18.60 -8.79
C TRP A 177 -34.26 17.17 -8.25
N LEU A 178 -35.49 16.61 -8.26
CA LEU A 178 -35.77 15.23 -7.88
C LEU A 178 -35.13 14.24 -8.85
N ASP A 179 -35.14 14.52 -10.15
CA ASP A 179 -34.47 13.69 -11.16
C ASP A 179 -32.95 13.67 -10.94
N GLY A 180 -32.37 14.84 -10.63
CA GLY A 180 -30.97 14.96 -10.26
C GLY A 180 -30.63 14.15 -9.00
N LEU A 181 -31.46 14.25 -7.95
CA LEU A 181 -31.27 13.50 -6.71
C LEU A 181 -31.40 11.99 -6.93
N ALA A 182 -32.37 11.55 -7.75
CA ALA A 182 -32.52 10.14 -8.10
C ALA A 182 -31.28 9.60 -8.83
N ASN A 183 -30.70 10.39 -9.73
CA ASN A 183 -29.44 10.05 -10.41
C ASN A 183 -28.27 9.91 -9.42
N VAL A 184 -28.11 10.86 -8.50
CA VAL A 184 -27.09 10.79 -7.43
C VAL A 184 -27.26 9.52 -6.60
N ALA A 185 -28.48 9.22 -6.16
CA ALA A 185 -28.78 8.06 -5.33
C ALA A 185 -28.45 6.75 -6.05
N LEU A 186 -28.84 6.61 -7.32
CA LEU A 186 -28.56 5.40 -8.11
C LEU A 186 -27.06 5.20 -8.33
N ASN A 187 -26.33 6.24 -8.76
CA ASN A 187 -24.90 6.13 -8.99
C ASN A 187 -24.15 5.84 -7.68
N THR A 188 -24.57 6.45 -6.57
CA THR A 188 -23.99 6.21 -5.25
C THR A 188 -24.20 4.77 -4.81
N ALA A 189 -25.39 4.21 -5.01
CA ALA A 189 -25.66 2.81 -4.69
C ALA A 189 -24.72 1.86 -5.44
N ILE A 190 -24.41 2.13 -6.72
CA ILE A 190 -23.48 1.32 -7.53
C ILE A 190 -22.04 1.45 -7.03
N CYS A 191 -21.54 2.68 -6.83
CA CYS A 191 -20.18 2.93 -6.34
C CYS A 191 -19.98 2.32 -4.95
N GLU A 192 -20.92 2.53 -4.04
CA GLU A 192 -20.87 1.96 -2.69
C GLU A 192 -20.93 0.43 -2.74
N ALA A 193 -21.77 -0.17 -3.60
CA ALA A 193 -21.76 -1.61 -3.80
C ALA A 193 -20.38 -2.11 -4.26
N GLN A 194 -19.70 -1.39 -5.16
CA GLN A 194 -18.34 -1.73 -5.58
C GLN A 194 -17.37 -1.69 -4.41
N ILE A 195 -17.33 -0.59 -3.66
CA ILE A 195 -16.42 -0.41 -2.52
C ILE A 195 -16.69 -1.45 -1.43
N PHE A 196 -17.96 -1.65 -1.05
CA PHE A 196 -18.34 -2.56 0.01
C PHE A 196 -18.10 -4.03 -0.34
N THR A 197 -18.23 -4.41 -1.61
CA THR A 197 -17.94 -5.77 -2.07
C THR A 197 -16.45 -6.04 -2.30
N GLN A 198 -15.60 -5.01 -2.27
CA GLN A 198 -14.17 -5.19 -2.47
C GLN A 198 -13.58 -6.14 -1.41
N PRO A 199 -12.82 -7.17 -1.82
CA PRO A 199 -12.14 -8.08 -0.89
C PRO A 199 -11.23 -7.35 0.10
N THR A 200 -11.17 -7.89 1.32
CA THR A 200 -10.38 -7.34 2.44
C THR A 200 -9.52 -8.42 3.10
N ARG A 201 -9.15 -9.46 2.36
CA ARG A 201 -8.45 -10.62 2.92
C ARG A 201 -6.99 -10.30 3.16
N ALA A 202 -6.32 -9.64 2.22
CA ALA A 202 -4.92 -9.28 2.35
C ALA A 202 -4.64 -8.41 3.59
N ILE A 203 -5.58 -7.52 3.97
CA ILE A 203 -5.49 -6.77 5.24
C ILE A 203 -5.38 -7.72 6.44
N LYS A 204 -6.23 -8.75 6.51
CA LYS A 204 -6.25 -9.72 7.62
C LYS A 204 -5.01 -10.60 7.61
N ASP A 205 -4.59 -11.04 6.43
CA ASP A 205 -3.43 -11.91 6.24
C ASP A 205 -2.13 -11.16 6.59
N TYR A 206 -1.96 -9.91 6.15
CA TYR A 206 -0.82 -9.07 6.52
C TYR A 206 -0.76 -8.81 8.04
N ASN A 207 -1.87 -8.47 8.67
CA ASN A 207 -1.92 -8.30 10.13
C ASN A 207 -1.58 -9.60 10.88
N THR A 208 -1.97 -10.75 10.34
CA THR A 208 -1.63 -12.07 10.90
C THR A 208 -0.16 -12.38 10.74
N TYR A 209 0.41 -12.11 9.57
CA TYR A 209 1.84 -12.22 9.29
C TYR A 209 2.67 -11.35 10.24
N CYS A 210 2.34 -10.06 10.35
CA CYS A 210 3.03 -9.12 11.23
C CYS A 210 2.98 -9.57 12.69
N ARG A 211 1.84 -10.12 13.14
CA ARG A 211 1.71 -10.63 14.51
C ARG A 211 2.57 -11.87 14.78
N LYS A 212 2.70 -12.75 13.79
CA LYS A 212 3.46 -14.01 13.94
C LYS A 212 4.96 -13.78 13.81
N TYR A 213 5.39 -12.94 12.87
CA TYR A 213 6.80 -12.83 12.49
C TYR A 213 7.42 -11.47 12.78
N LYS A 214 6.64 -10.39 12.90
CA LYS A 214 7.14 -9.04 13.19
C LYS A 214 6.93 -8.59 14.64
N THR A 215 6.11 -9.27 15.44
CA THR A 215 5.97 -9.00 16.87
C THR A 215 7.25 -9.41 17.61
N GLY A 216 8.02 -8.41 18.06
CA GLY A 216 9.37 -8.57 18.62
C GLY A 216 10.51 -8.15 17.67
N GLN A 217 10.29 -8.11 16.35
CA GLN A 217 11.27 -7.61 15.36
C GLN A 217 11.15 -6.11 15.05
N ASN A 218 10.13 -5.42 15.61
CA ASN A 218 9.94 -3.97 15.49
C ASN A 218 11.07 -3.10 16.09
N LEU A 219 12.20 -3.68 16.52
CA LEU A 219 13.42 -2.96 16.90
C LEU A 219 14.60 -3.15 15.93
N SER A 220 14.51 -4.02 14.91
CA SER A 220 15.70 -4.44 14.14
C SER A 220 15.64 -4.24 12.62
N LEU A 221 14.50 -3.82 12.06
CA LEU A 221 14.42 -3.39 10.66
C LEU A 221 13.92 -1.94 10.55
N GLN A 222 14.26 -1.11 11.53
CA GLN A 222 14.29 0.32 11.27
C GLN A 222 15.41 0.55 10.26
N GLU A 223 15.08 1.10 9.08
CA GLU A 223 16.06 1.92 8.37
C GLU A 223 16.72 2.85 9.41
N PRO A 224 18.05 2.98 9.44
CA PRO A 224 18.76 3.77 10.45
C PRO A 224 18.13 5.16 10.51
N LYS A 225 17.31 5.38 11.55
CA LYS A 225 16.52 6.59 11.66
C LYS A 225 17.45 7.61 12.27
N VAL A 226 18.13 8.35 11.40
CA VAL A 226 19.07 9.41 11.79
C VAL A 226 18.33 10.34 12.75
N THR A 227 18.68 10.24 14.03
CA THR A 227 18.05 11.04 15.07
C THR A 227 18.99 12.19 15.40
N TRP A 228 18.49 13.39 15.18
CA TRP A 228 19.18 14.64 15.46
C TRP A 228 18.71 15.15 16.81
N SER A 229 19.63 15.32 17.75
CA SER A 229 19.34 16.02 19.01
C SER A 229 20.25 17.22 19.17
N PHE A 230 19.66 18.33 19.57
CA PHE A 230 20.32 19.60 19.81
C PHE A 230 20.32 19.89 21.30
N SER A 231 21.47 20.24 21.86
CA SER A 231 21.58 20.62 23.27
C SER A 231 22.38 21.91 23.40
N MET A 232 21.85 22.86 24.18
CA MET A 232 22.59 24.03 24.62
C MET A 232 23.19 23.75 26.00
N VAL A 233 24.48 24.00 26.15
CA VAL A 233 25.18 23.99 27.43
C VAL A 233 25.86 25.34 27.64
N PRO A 234 26.09 25.78 28.89
CA PRO A 234 26.81 27.03 29.13
C PRO A 234 28.18 27.00 28.45
N GLY A 235 28.38 27.86 27.44
CA GLY A 235 29.61 27.92 26.64
C GLY A 235 29.54 27.33 25.23
N GLY A 236 28.40 26.78 24.78
CA GLY A 236 28.27 26.37 23.38
C GLY A 236 27.05 25.53 23.00
N ILE A 237 27.04 25.10 21.75
CA ILE A 237 25.99 24.28 21.14
C ILE A 237 26.56 22.91 20.81
N GLY A 238 25.87 21.84 21.19
CA GLY A 238 26.17 20.46 20.81
C GLY A 238 25.13 19.89 19.85
N ILE A 239 25.58 19.25 18.78
CA ILE A 239 24.76 18.46 17.87
C ILE A 239 25.18 17.00 18.01
N ARG A 240 24.21 16.12 18.24
CA ARG A 240 24.41 14.66 18.28
C ARG A 240 23.60 14.03 17.15
N ILE A 241 24.29 13.24 16.35
CA ILE A 241 23.72 12.42 15.27
C ILE A 241 23.92 10.97 15.70
N VAL A 242 22.83 10.22 15.79
CA VAL A 242 22.86 8.77 16.02
C VAL A 242 22.39 8.08 14.76
N PHE A 243 23.21 7.16 14.25
CA PHE A 243 22.91 6.30 13.12
C PHE A 243 22.32 4.98 13.61
#